data_AF-A0A8T7M929-F1
#
_entry.id   AF-A0A8T7M929-F1
#
_cell.length_a   1.000
_cell.length_b   1.000
_cell.length_c   1.000
_cell.angle_alpha   90.00
_cell.angle_beta   90.00
_cell.angle_gamma   90.00
#
_symmetry.space_group_name_H-M   'P 1'
#
loop_
_entity.id
_entity.type
_entity.pdbx_description
1 polymer ?
#
loop_
_entity_poly.entity_id
_entity_poly.type
_entity_poly.pdbx_seq_one_letter_code
_entity_poly.pdbx_strand_id
1 'polypeptide(L)'
;MNWNTDSGQILLSVYDHYLEEGFNQFYVENIIREFQFDIAKLQRALRSLISLGYVNKINYLTGNLDIFAFTITQEGLKVCAQARNDLNENSIRSVKDALKNNRMNLDIIDRKLAAFGFVHSPAYLEIEKQHILENINYLEKRLNELEK
;
A
#
# COMPACT_ATOMS: atom_id res chain seq x y z
N MET A 1 8.28 10.17 9.34
CA MET A 1 8.78 10.13 7.95
C MET A 1 7.57 10.16 7.02
N ASN A 2 7.58 10.94 5.94
CA ASN A 2 6.47 10.93 4.97
C ASN A 2 6.70 9.77 3.98
N TRP A 3 5.90 8.71 4.09
CA TRP A 3 6.05 7.48 3.28
C TRP A 3 5.74 7.68 1.80
N ASN A 4 5.04 8.77 1.45
CA ASN A 4 4.77 9.17 0.07
C ASN A 4 5.98 9.87 -0.60
N THR A 5 7.16 9.80 0.01
CA THR A 5 8.40 10.28 -0.61
C THR A 5 9.08 9.17 -1.40
N ASP A 6 9.83 9.52 -2.44
CA ASP A 6 10.63 8.58 -3.24
C ASP A 6 11.46 7.63 -2.35
N SER A 7 12.04 8.15 -1.25
CA SER A 7 12.84 7.35 -0.30
C SER A 7 12.02 6.34 0.50
N GLY A 8 10.80 6.72 0.93
CA GLY A 8 9.90 5.81 1.64
C GLY A 8 9.38 4.71 0.72
N GLN A 9 9.00 5.05 -0.51
CA GLN A 9 8.54 4.09 -1.52
C GLN A 9 9.64 3.09 -1.89
N ILE A 10 10.85 3.56 -2.17
CA ILE A 10 11.98 2.68 -2.49
C ILE A 10 12.29 1.75 -1.32
N LEU A 11 12.35 2.28 -0.09
CA LEU A 11 12.68 1.46 1.08
C LEU A 11 11.61 0.38 1.34
N LEU A 12 10.32 0.71 1.18
CA LEU A 12 9.22 -0.25 1.30
C LEU A 12 9.22 -1.29 0.17
N SER A 13 9.44 -0.86 -1.08
CA SER A 13 9.51 -1.77 -2.24
C SER A 13 10.64 -2.80 -2.08
N VAL A 14 11.81 -2.37 -1.62
CA VAL A 14 12.93 -3.27 -1.34
C VAL A 14 12.62 -4.15 -0.13
N TYR A 15 12.02 -3.59 0.93
CA TYR A 15 11.63 -4.38 2.10
C TYR A 15 10.66 -5.50 1.73
N ASP A 16 9.59 -5.20 0.99
CA ASP A 16 8.59 -6.17 0.56
C ASP A 16 9.19 -7.27 -0.32
N HIS A 17 10.04 -6.89 -1.29
CA HIS A 17 10.61 -7.83 -2.25
C HIS A 17 11.65 -8.78 -1.62
N TYR A 18 12.50 -8.26 -0.72
CA TYR A 18 13.63 -9.02 -0.21
C TYR A 18 13.33 -9.79 1.09
N LEU A 19 12.26 -9.44 1.83
CA LEU A 19 11.82 -10.22 2.99
C LEU A 19 11.17 -11.55 2.63
N GLU A 20 10.45 -11.64 1.51
CA GLU A 20 9.87 -12.90 1.05
C GLU A 20 10.96 -13.94 0.71
N GLU A 21 12.16 -13.46 0.36
CA GLU A 21 13.30 -14.32 0.00
C GLU A 21 14.37 -14.42 1.10
N GLY A 22 14.21 -13.73 2.24
CA GLY A 22 15.15 -13.76 3.37
C GLY A 22 16.50 -13.07 3.10
N PHE A 23 16.60 -12.30 2.02
CA PHE A 23 17.80 -11.54 1.68
C PHE A 23 17.71 -10.14 2.28
N ASN A 24 18.82 -9.62 2.80
CA ASN A 24 18.90 -8.23 3.28
C ASN A 24 19.71 -7.34 2.33
N GLN A 25 20.16 -7.89 1.20
CA GLN A 25 21.00 -7.24 0.21
C GLN A 25 20.24 -7.06 -1.10
N PHE A 26 20.39 -5.89 -1.72
CA PHE A 26 19.77 -5.57 -2.99
C PHE A 26 20.74 -4.85 -3.93
N TYR A 27 20.46 -4.94 -5.23
CA TYR A 27 21.24 -4.31 -6.30
C TYR A 27 20.44 -3.20 -6.96
N VAL A 28 21.10 -2.09 -7.27
CA VAL A 28 20.46 -0.94 -7.94
C VAL A 28 19.85 -1.32 -9.28
N GLU A 29 20.51 -2.21 -10.04
CA GLU A 29 20.02 -2.68 -11.33
C GLU A 29 18.68 -3.41 -11.23
N ASN A 30 18.51 -4.25 -10.20
CA ASN A 30 17.25 -4.96 -9.95
C ASN A 30 16.13 -3.97 -9.62
N ILE A 31 16.41 -2.99 -8.77
CA ILE A 31 15.43 -1.96 -8.41
C ILE A 31 14.97 -1.15 -9.63
N ILE A 32 15.90 -0.74 -10.49
CA ILE A 32 15.58 0.02 -11.70
C ILE A 32 14.73 -0.84 -12.64
N ARG A 33 15.08 -2.11 -12.81
CA ARG A 33 14.38 -3.03 -13.70
C ARG A 33 12.96 -3.34 -13.23
N GLU A 34 12.79 -3.56 -11.93
CA GLU A 34 11.52 -4.02 -11.35
C GLU A 34 10.54 -2.88 -11.08
N PHE A 35 11.03 -1.75 -10.59
CA PHE A 35 10.16 -0.65 -10.14
C PHE A 35 10.19 0.56 -11.08
N GLN A 36 10.97 0.51 -12.16
CA GLN A 36 11.07 1.57 -13.19
C GLN A 36 11.37 2.96 -12.62
N PHE A 37 12.12 3.05 -11.52
CA PHE A 37 12.49 4.33 -10.94
C PHE A 37 13.44 5.10 -11.85
N ASP A 38 13.26 6.42 -11.91
CA ASP A 38 14.26 7.32 -12.47
C ASP A 38 15.57 7.21 -11.68
N ILE A 39 16.69 7.08 -12.40
CA ILE A 39 18.02 6.85 -11.81
C ILE A 39 18.40 7.99 -10.86
N ALA A 40 18.11 9.25 -11.21
CA ALA A 40 18.45 10.40 -10.39
C ALA A 40 17.58 10.46 -9.11
N LYS A 41 16.31 10.08 -9.19
CA LYS A 41 15.44 9.90 -8.01
C LYS A 41 15.95 8.78 -7.11
N LEU A 42 16.27 7.62 -7.66
CA LEU A 42 16.80 6.47 -6.92
C LEU A 42 18.10 6.85 -6.19
N GLN A 43 19.04 7.51 -6.86
CA GLN A 43 20.29 7.96 -6.22
C GLN A 43 20.06 8.96 -5.08
N ARG A 44 19.11 9.90 -5.23
CA ARG A 44 18.76 10.84 -4.14
C ARG A 44 18.12 10.11 -2.96
N ALA A 45 17.22 9.18 -3.24
CA ALA A 45 16.59 8.36 -2.24
C ALA A 45 17.59 7.50 -1.47
N LEU A 46 18.49 6.80 -2.17
CA LEU A 46 19.54 5.99 -1.53
C LEU A 46 20.48 6.84 -0.67
N ARG A 47 20.88 8.03 -1.13
CA ARG A 47 21.68 8.96 -0.31
C ARG A 47 20.96 9.34 0.98
N SER A 48 19.66 9.64 0.90
CA SER A 48 18.83 9.93 2.07
C SER A 48 18.77 8.74 3.03
N LEU A 49 18.50 7.54 2.52
CA LEU A 49 18.42 6.30 3.31
C LEU A 49 19.73 5.95 4.01
N ILE A 50 20.88 6.20 3.36
CA ILE A 50 22.21 6.05 3.97
C ILE A 50 22.41 7.07 5.08
N SER A 51 22.06 8.35 4.86
CA SER A 51 22.20 9.38 5.89
C SER A 51 21.33 9.14 7.12
N LEU A 52 20.20 8.47 6.94
CA LEU A 52 19.29 8.06 8.03
C LEU A 52 19.72 6.75 8.71
N GLY A 53 20.76 6.08 8.20
CA GLY A 53 21.26 4.82 8.74
C GLY A 53 20.37 3.61 8.45
N TYR A 54 19.43 3.72 7.50
CA TYR A 54 18.51 2.63 7.14
C TYR A 54 19.09 1.67 6.12
N VAL A 55 20.07 2.14 5.34
CA VAL A 55 20.73 1.36 4.29
C VAL A 55 22.24 1.57 4.36
N ASN A 56 22.99 0.49 4.23
CA ASN A 56 24.45 0.51 4.07
C ASN A 56 24.83 0.21 2.63
N LYS A 57 25.85 0.89 2.12
CA LYS A 57 26.44 0.59 0.82
C LYS A 57 27.47 -0.53 0.96
N ILE A 58 27.39 -1.55 0.12
CA ILE A 58 28.42 -2.58 -0.03
C ILE A 58 29.12 -2.35 -1.35
N ASN A 59 30.43 -2.10 -1.32
CA ASN A 59 31.24 -2.05 -2.53
C ASN A 59 31.79 -3.45 -2.80
N TYR A 60 31.37 -4.08 -3.89
CA TYR A 60 32.04 -5.27 -4.41
C TYR A 60 33.06 -4.83 -5.45
N LEU A 61 34.32 -5.23 -5.27
CA LEU A 61 35.34 -5.19 -6.30
C LEU A 61 35.35 -6.55 -7.00
N THR A 62 34.50 -6.72 -8.02
CA THR A 62 34.49 -7.93 -8.86
C THR A 62 34.70 -7.51 -10.32
N GLY A 63 35.97 -7.45 -10.74
CA GLY A 63 36.33 -6.98 -12.08
C GLY A 63 36.05 -5.49 -12.29
N ASN A 64 36.32 -4.97 -13.49
CA ASN A 64 36.18 -3.55 -13.86
C ASN A 64 34.73 -3.02 -13.87
N LEU A 65 33.78 -3.66 -13.17
CA LEU A 65 32.41 -3.18 -12.99
C LEU A 65 32.17 -2.83 -11.51
N ASP A 66 31.88 -1.56 -11.25
CA ASP A 66 31.41 -1.09 -9.96
C ASP A 66 29.97 -1.61 -9.72
N ILE A 67 29.84 -2.77 -9.07
CA ILE A 67 28.53 -3.27 -8.65
C ILE A 67 28.12 -2.53 -7.37
N PHE A 68 27.08 -1.70 -7.47
CA PHE A 68 26.50 -0.99 -6.33
C PHE A 68 25.45 -1.86 -5.64
N ALA A 69 25.89 -2.59 -4.63
CA ALA A 69 25.02 -3.35 -3.74
C ALA A 69 24.77 -2.57 -2.45
N PHE A 70 23.64 -2.85 -1.81
CA PHE A 70 23.22 -2.21 -0.58
C PHE A 70 22.59 -3.23 0.36
N THR A 71 22.71 -3.01 1.66
CA THR A 71 21.99 -3.78 2.69
C THR A 71 21.06 -2.92 3.49
N ILE A 72 19.88 -3.44 3.81
CA ILE A 72 18.99 -2.82 4.80
C ILE A 72 19.54 -3.11 6.20
N THR A 73 19.66 -2.08 7.04
CA THR A 73 20.09 -2.21 8.43
C THR A 73 18.96 -2.75 9.30
N GLN A 74 19.28 -3.22 10.52
CA GLN A 74 18.25 -3.64 11.49
C GLN A 74 17.25 -2.50 11.79
N GLU A 75 17.75 -1.28 11.91
CA GLU A 75 16.95 -0.08 12.12
C GLU A 75 16.08 0.23 10.90
N GLY A 76 16.61 0.06 9.69
CA GLY A 76 15.82 0.13 8.45
C GLY A 76 14.69 -0.90 8.43
N LEU A 77 14.97 -2.17 8.79
CA LEU A 77 13.97 -3.24 8.85
C LEU A 77 12.85 -2.92 9.85
N LYS A 78 13.19 -2.47 11.07
CA LYS A 78 12.19 -2.07 12.08
C LYS A 78 11.30 -0.95 11.57
N VAL A 79 11.91 0.05 10.93
CA VAL A 79 11.22 1.21 10.38
C VAL A 79 10.27 0.80 9.26
N CYS A 80 10.66 -0.12 8.38
CA CYS A 80 9.79 -0.67 7.35
C CYS A 80 8.66 -1.53 7.91
N ALA A 81 8.95 -2.38 8.90
CA ALA A 81 7.93 -3.20 9.56
C ALA A 81 6.85 -2.33 10.19
N GLN A 82 7.26 -1.27 10.90
CA GLN A 82 6.33 -0.30 11.46
C GLN A 82 5.54 0.41 10.36
N ALA A 83 6.20 0.87 9.30
CA ALA A 83 5.53 1.53 8.18
C ALA A 83 4.49 0.63 7.51
N ARG A 84 4.80 -0.66 7.34
CA ARG A 84 3.89 -1.64 6.76
C ARG A 84 2.66 -1.84 7.64
N ASN A 85 2.85 -1.93 8.95
CA ASN A 85 1.76 -2.03 9.92
C ASN A 85 0.88 -0.77 9.88
N ASP A 86 1.50 0.41 9.93
CA ASP A 86 0.78 1.69 9.86
C ASP A 86 -0.04 1.81 8.55
N LEU A 87 0.54 1.40 7.42
CA LEU A 87 -0.14 1.40 6.12
C LEU A 87 -1.31 0.40 6.08
N ASN A 88 -1.13 -0.78 6.67
CA ASN A 88 -2.20 -1.79 6.76
C ASN A 88 -3.33 -1.30 7.67
N GLU A 89 -3.01 -0.79 8.86
CA GLU A 89 -3.99 -0.24 9.80
C GLU A 89 -4.79 0.92 9.20
N ASN A 90 -4.12 1.83 8.48
CA ASN A 90 -4.79 2.91 7.77
C ASN A 90 -5.68 2.41 6.64
N SER A 91 -5.25 1.38 5.90
CA SER A 91 -6.05 0.74 4.85
C SER A 91 -7.30 0.08 5.43
N ILE A 92 -7.15 -0.69 6.52
CA ILE A 92 -8.27 -1.30 7.26
C ILE A 92 -9.24 -0.23 7.74
N ARG A 93 -8.74 0.85 8.34
CA ARG A 93 -9.56 1.97 8.81
C ARG A 93 -10.35 2.63 7.69
N SER A 94 -9.69 2.94 6.58
CA SER A 94 -10.32 3.52 5.40
C SER A 94 -11.44 2.64 4.85
N VAL A 95 -11.22 1.31 4.80
CA VAL A 95 -12.25 0.36 4.35
C VAL A 95 -13.42 0.31 5.35
N LYS A 96 -13.15 0.30 6.66
CA LYS A 96 -14.19 0.34 7.70
C LYS A 96 -15.03 1.61 7.63
N ASP A 97 -14.42 2.76 7.40
CA ASP A 97 -15.12 4.04 7.24
C ASP A 97 -15.97 4.04 5.96
N ALA A 98 -15.44 3.53 4.84
CA ALA A 98 -16.19 3.37 3.60
C ALA A 98 -17.39 2.42 3.75
N LEU A 99 -17.23 1.31 4.47
CA LEU A 99 -18.31 0.38 4.80
C LEU A 99 -19.39 1.05 5.64
N LYS A 100 -19.00 1.80 6.68
CA LYS A 100 -19.93 2.55 7.52
C LYS A 100 -20.76 3.53 6.69
N ASN A 101 -20.12 4.28 5.80
CA ASN A 101 -20.80 5.25 4.93
C ASN A 101 -21.76 4.56 3.95
N ASN A 102 -21.35 3.45 3.32
CA ASN A 102 -22.23 2.71 2.42
C ASN A 102 -23.44 2.09 3.14
N ARG A 103 -23.24 1.55 4.36
CA ARG A 103 -24.34 1.04 5.19
C ARG A 103 -25.32 2.14 5.61
N MET A 104 -24.83 3.34 5.90
CA MET A 104 -25.70 4.51 6.14
C MET A 104 -26.49 4.90 4.88
N ASN A 105 -25.84 4.91 3.71
CA ASN A 105 -26.53 5.20 2.45
C ASN A 105 -27.59 4.14 2.12
N LEU A 106 -27.33 2.87 2.43
CA LEU A 106 -28.30 1.79 2.27
C LEU A 106 -29.55 2.03 3.12
N ASP A 107 -29.40 2.39 4.40
CA ASP A 107 -30.53 2.73 5.29
C ASP A 107 -31.33 3.93 4.75
N ILE A 108 -30.66 4.94 4.20
CA ILE A 108 -31.35 6.08 3.55
C ILE A 108 -32.17 5.63 2.34
N ILE A 109 -31.61 4.77 1.49
CA ILE A 109 -32.32 4.24 0.31
C ILE A 109 -33.48 3.35 0.72
N ASP A 110 -33.32 2.48 1.71
CA ASP A 110 -34.39 1.63 2.24
C ASP A 110 -35.56 2.45 2.79
N ARG A 111 -35.27 3.54 3.53
CA ARG A 111 -36.31 4.48 4.00
C ARG A 111 -37.02 5.19 2.86
N LYS A 112 -36.28 5.59 1.81
CA LYS A 112 -36.87 6.20 0.61
C LYS A 112 -37.81 5.21 -0.08
N LEU A 113 -37.35 3.98 -0.33
CA LEU A 113 -38.16 2.92 -0.95
C LEU A 113 -39.44 2.64 -0.16
N ALA A 114 -39.34 2.51 1.16
CA ALA A 114 -40.50 2.31 2.04
C ALA A 114 -41.52 3.46 1.95
N ALA A 115 -41.06 4.70 1.79
CA ALA A 115 -41.92 5.87 1.65
C ALA A 115 -42.70 5.93 0.32
N PHE A 116 -42.20 5.30 -0.76
CA PHE A 116 -42.89 5.25 -2.05
C PHE A 116 -43.99 4.17 -2.14
N GLY A 117 -44.09 3.29 -1.14
CA GLY A 117 -45.12 2.24 -1.06
C GLY A 117 -44.93 1.07 -2.04
N PHE A 118 -45.56 -0.07 -1.73
CA PHE A 118 -45.42 -1.36 -2.43
C PHE A 118 -45.78 -1.36 -3.92
N VAL A 119 -46.47 -0.33 -4.43
CA VAL A 119 -47.03 -0.32 -5.78
C VAL A 119 -46.14 0.46 -6.77
N HIS A 120 -45.31 1.40 -6.31
CA HIS A 120 -44.57 2.34 -7.17
C HIS A 120 -43.13 2.61 -6.69
N SER A 121 -42.42 1.60 -6.19
CA SER A 121 -40.99 1.74 -5.88
C SER A 121 -40.23 2.18 -7.14
N PRO A 122 -39.55 3.34 -7.14
CA PRO A 122 -38.88 3.84 -8.33
C PRO A 122 -37.73 2.92 -8.74
N ALA A 123 -37.72 2.45 -9.99
CA ALA A 123 -36.68 1.56 -10.51
C ALA A 123 -35.25 2.11 -10.30
N TYR A 124 -35.07 3.43 -10.30
CA TYR A 124 -33.77 4.04 -10.06
C TYR A 124 -33.25 3.81 -8.63
N LEU A 125 -34.13 3.78 -7.61
CA LEU A 125 -33.74 3.52 -6.22
C LEU A 125 -33.37 2.06 -5.99
N GLU A 126 -34.03 1.12 -6.69
CA GLU A 126 -33.67 -0.30 -6.66
C GLU A 126 -32.30 -0.55 -7.30
N ILE A 127 -32.01 0.12 -8.42
CA ILE A 127 -30.68 0.07 -9.07
C ILE A 127 -29.61 0.67 -8.14
N GLU A 128 -29.89 1.83 -7.53
CA GLU A 128 -28.97 2.47 -6.58
C GLU A 128 -28.72 1.59 -5.34
N LYS A 129 -29.77 0.96 -4.80
CA LYS A 129 -29.67 -0.01 -3.70
C LYS A 129 -28.76 -1.18 -4.09
N GLN A 130 -28.95 -1.75 -5.28
CA GLN A 130 -28.15 -2.86 -5.77
C GLN A 130 -26.67 -2.48 -5.89
N HIS A 131 -26.35 -1.29 -6.41
CA HIS A 131 -24.97 -0.80 -6.47
C HIS A 131 -24.33 -0.60 -5.08
N ILE A 132 -25.08 -0.07 -4.11
CA ILE A 132 -24.58 0.07 -2.73
C ILE A 132 -24.30 -1.32 -2.12
N LEU A 133 -25.16 -2.31 -2.35
CA LEU A 133 -24.96 -3.68 -1.88
C LEU A 133 -23.72 -4.32 -2.51
N GLU A 134 -23.52 -4.15 -3.81
CA GLU A 134 -22.31 -4.62 -4.52
C GLU A 134 -21.04 -3.98 -3.94
N ASN A 135 -21.07 -2.68 -3.67
CA ASN A 135 -19.95 -1.97 -3.05
C ASN A 135 -19.67 -2.47 -1.62
N ILE A 136 -20.71 -2.73 -0.82
CA ILE A 136 -20.55 -3.30 0.53
C ILE A 136 -19.88 -4.68 0.43
N ASN A 137 -20.39 -5.56 -0.43
CA ASN A 137 -19.82 -6.91 -0.61
C ASN A 137 -18.35 -6.87 -1.04
N TYR A 138 -18.00 -5.96 -1.96
CA TYR A 138 -16.62 -5.75 -2.39
C TYR A 138 -15.74 -5.29 -1.22
N LEU A 139 -16.18 -4.29 -0.45
CA LEU A 139 -15.43 -3.75 0.67
C LEU A 139 -15.29 -4.76 1.82
N GLU A 140 -16.30 -5.59 2.08
CA GLU A 140 -16.24 -6.67 3.07
C GLU A 140 -15.23 -7.75 2.66
N LYS A 141 -15.23 -8.14 1.38
CA LYS A 141 -14.20 -9.03 0.83
C LYS A 141 -12.80 -8.43 1.02
N ARG A 142 -12.64 -7.14 0.68
CA ARG A 142 -11.35 -6.44 0.83
C ARG A 142 -10.90 -6.33 2.29
N LEU A 143 -11.83 -6.08 3.21
CA LEU A 143 -11.51 -6.03 4.64
C LEU A 143 -11.02 -7.39 5.14
N ASN A 144 -11.68 -8.48 4.75
CA ASN A 144 -11.26 -9.84 5.08
C ASN A 144 -9.89 -10.21 4.49
N GLU A 145 -9.49 -9.61 3.36
CA GLU A 145 -8.14 -9.79 2.78
C GLU A 145 -7.07 -9.03 3.57
N LEU A 146 -7.41 -7.87 4.15
CA LEU A 146 -6.47 -7.03 4.91
C LEU A 146 -6.29 -7.46 6.38
N GLU A 147 -7.29 -8.15 6.95
CA GLU A 147 -7.28 -8.65 8.33
C GLU A 147 -6.71 -10.08 8.46
N LYS A 148 -6.38 -10.75 7.35
CA LYS A 148 -5.70 -12.06 7.32
C LYS A 148 -4.19 -11.92 7.40
#